data_AF-D2VMN6-F1
#
_entry.id   AF-D2VMN6-F1
#
_cell.length_a   1.000
_cell.length_b   1.000
_cell.length_c   1.000
_cell.angle_alpha   90.00
_cell.angle_beta   90.00
_cell.angle_gamma   90.00
#
_symmetry.space_group_name_H-M   'P 1'
#
loop_
_entity.id
_entity.type
_entity.pdbx_description
1 polymer ?
#
loop_
_entity_poly.entity_id
_entity_poly.type
_entity_poly.pdbx_seq_one_letter_code
_entity_poly.pdbx_strand_id
1 'polypeptide(L)'
;MQLNSDQCCVTFPLDLTISSELVMSKLRDIPPKEKSTKITQPIFTFIENRKYYPLSFKQVVITENLDVIRDRKFIIHEMVEYYNKCKSQLIGIWREVVSYLKLWNEREFVLEMMKKFGYLLDEFVKKEEFLEDREIILYSIRSCYGNYSIVKEKFRNDKEITMIAVGQSPDLLRYASEAMKADRDVVKIALLQSGYAFKYISEEVKKDREFISSIFNHNKDMIEYIYSF
;
A
#
# COMPACT_ATOMS: atom_id res chain seq x y z
N MET A 1 -49.44 -61.14 15.38
CA MET A 1 -50.49 -60.12 15.49
C MET A 1 -49.88 -58.97 16.29
N GLN A 2 -49.84 -57.80 15.66
CA GLN A 2 -49.60 -56.44 16.20
C GLN A 2 -48.28 -56.06 16.88
N LEU A 3 -47.65 -55.08 16.20
CA LEU A 3 -46.73 -54.06 16.70
C LEU A 3 -47.41 -53.15 17.74
N ASN A 4 -46.64 -52.65 18.70
CA ASN A 4 -46.64 -51.26 19.22
C ASN A 4 -45.48 -51.16 20.23
N SER A 5 -44.38 -50.47 19.89
CA SER A 5 -44.15 -49.01 20.03
C SER A 5 -43.95 -48.62 21.49
N ASP A 6 -42.69 -48.52 21.93
CA ASP A 6 -42.28 -47.46 22.84
C ASP A 6 -40.77 -47.18 22.73
N GLN A 7 -40.48 -45.89 22.68
CA GLN A 7 -39.21 -45.24 22.43
C GLN A 7 -38.17 -45.60 23.49
N CYS A 8 -36.96 -45.97 23.05
CA CYS A 8 -35.76 -45.77 23.86
C CYS A 8 -34.81 -44.86 23.07
N CYS A 9 -34.96 -43.56 23.27
CA CYS A 9 -34.03 -42.55 22.79
C CYS A 9 -32.68 -42.77 23.48
N VAL A 10 -31.74 -43.42 22.79
CA VAL A 10 -30.34 -43.45 23.21
C VAL A 10 -29.74 -42.08 22.89
N THR A 11 -29.84 -41.14 23.81
CA THR A 11 -29.06 -39.90 23.76
C THR A 11 -27.61 -40.25 24.06
N PHE A 12 -26.81 -40.45 23.02
CA PHE A 12 -25.36 -40.36 23.17
C PHE A 12 -25.04 -38.90 23.54
N PRO A 13 -24.34 -38.64 24.66
CA PRO A 13 -23.82 -37.31 24.89
C PRO A 13 -22.82 -37.04 23.76
N LEU A 14 -23.18 -36.14 22.84
CA LEU A 14 -22.23 -35.61 21.87
C LEU A 14 -21.16 -34.93 22.71
N ASP A 15 -19.98 -35.55 22.74
CA ASP A 15 -18.79 -34.96 23.32
C ASP A 15 -18.50 -33.67 22.55
N LEU A 16 -18.89 -32.55 23.16
CA LEU A 16 -18.78 -31.21 22.59
C LEU A 16 -17.32 -30.83 22.27
N THR A 17 -16.35 -31.53 22.87
CA THR A 17 -14.93 -31.34 22.58
C THR A 17 -14.52 -31.95 21.24
N ILE A 18 -14.93 -33.20 20.96
CA ILE A 18 -14.65 -33.91 19.70
C ILE A 18 -15.41 -33.28 18.53
N SER A 19 -16.65 -32.82 18.75
CA SER A 19 -17.42 -32.10 17.73
C SER A 19 -16.74 -30.80 17.31
N SER A 20 -16.16 -30.06 18.26
CA SER A 20 -15.45 -28.81 17.95
C SER A 20 -14.14 -29.06 17.18
N GLU A 21 -13.34 -30.06 17.53
CA GLU A 21 -12.11 -30.38 16.79
C GLU A 21 -12.40 -30.96 15.40
N LEU A 22 -13.45 -31.76 15.25
CA LEU A 22 -13.86 -32.36 13.97
C LEU A 22 -14.57 -31.33 13.05
N VAL A 23 -15.29 -30.37 13.61
CA VAL A 23 -15.85 -29.22 12.88
C VAL A 23 -14.72 -28.24 12.51
N MET A 24 -13.77 -27.99 13.41
CA MET A 24 -12.60 -27.15 13.15
C MET A 24 -11.56 -27.82 12.25
N SER A 25 -11.58 -29.15 12.09
CA SER A 25 -10.79 -29.87 11.09
C SER A 25 -11.47 -29.89 9.72
N LYS A 26 -12.81 -30.01 9.67
CA LYS A 26 -13.59 -29.85 8.43
C LYS A 26 -13.64 -28.40 7.92
N LEU A 27 -13.54 -27.41 8.80
CA LEU A 27 -13.38 -25.98 8.46
C LEU A 27 -11.94 -25.61 8.06
N ARG A 28 -10.97 -26.51 8.30
CA ARG A 28 -9.54 -26.20 8.16
C ARG A 28 -9.11 -26.07 6.70
N ASP A 29 -9.79 -26.73 5.77
CA ASP A 29 -9.46 -26.68 4.35
C ASP A 29 -10.72 -26.60 3.47
N ILE A 30 -11.45 -25.48 3.54
CA ILE A 30 -12.26 -25.10 2.39
C ILE A 30 -11.27 -24.90 1.22
N PRO A 31 -11.40 -25.64 0.10
CA PRO A 31 -10.50 -25.46 -1.05
C PRO A 31 -10.46 -23.98 -1.47
N PRO A 32 -9.32 -23.43 -1.92
CA PRO A 32 -9.21 -22.01 -2.29
C PRO A 32 -10.32 -21.52 -3.23
N LYS A 33 -10.78 -22.39 -4.13
CA LYS A 33 -11.91 -22.14 -5.04
C LYS A 33 -13.24 -21.94 -4.30
N GLU A 34 -13.53 -22.75 -3.29
CA GLU A 34 -14.73 -22.59 -2.47
C GLU A 34 -14.65 -21.40 -1.50
N LYS A 35 -13.43 -21.06 -1.04
CA LYS A 35 -13.19 -19.85 -0.24
C LYS A 35 -13.50 -18.59 -1.04
N SER A 36 -13.07 -18.53 -2.30
CA SER A 36 -13.38 -17.40 -3.18
C SER A 36 -14.90 -17.21 -3.33
N THR A 37 -15.66 -18.28 -3.61
CA THR A 37 -17.12 -18.18 -3.77
C THR A 37 -17.85 -17.84 -2.47
N LYS A 38 -17.43 -18.36 -1.31
CA LYS A 38 -18.14 -18.16 -0.04
C LYS A 38 -17.72 -16.88 0.69
N ILE A 39 -16.50 -16.37 0.47
CA ILE A 39 -15.93 -15.26 1.24
C ILE A 39 -15.77 -14.02 0.39
N THR A 40 -15.14 -14.12 -0.79
CA THR A 40 -14.83 -12.92 -1.57
C THR A 40 -15.95 -12.52 -2.50
N GLN A 41 -16.75 -13.46 -3.01
CA GLN A 41 -17.91 -13.13 -3.84
C GLN A 41 -18.89 -12.18 -3.14
N PRO A 42 -19.30 -12.37 -1.88
CA PRO A 42 -20.21 -11.41 -1.24
C PRO A 42 -19.57 -10.04 -1.02
N ILE A 43 -18.27 -10.01 -0.70
CA ILE A 43 -17.50 -8.77 -0.52
C ILE A 43 -17.42 -8.00 -1.84
N PHE A 44 -17.04 -8.67 -2.94
CA PHE A 44 -16.90 -8.03 -4.25
C PHE A 44 -18.26 -7.66 -4.84
N THR A 45 -19.29 -8.49 -4.66
CA THR A 45 -20.65 -8.15 -5.08
C THR A 45 -21.14 -6.88 -4.37
N PHE A 46 -20.86 -6.74 -3.06
CA PHE A 46 -21.14 -5.53 -2.31
C PHE A 46 -20.36 -4.32 -2.87
N ILE A 47 -19.08 -4.50 -3.21
CA ILE A 47 -18.24 -3.42 -3.75
C ILE A 47 -18.72 -2.98 -5.14
N GLU A 48 -18.97 -3.92 -6.05
CA GLU A 48 -19.40 -3.63 -7.42
C GLU A 48 -20.79 -2.98 -7.47
N ASN A 49 -21.67 -3.35 -6.55
CA ASN A 49 -23.06 -2.90 -6.52
C ASN A 49 -23.36 -1.91 -5.40
N ARG A 50 -22.35 -1.27 -4.78
CA ARG A 50 -22.54 -0.43 -3.57
C ARG A 50 -23.63 0.62 -3.71
N LYS A 51 -23.74 1.25 -4.90
CA LYS A 51 -24.76 2.27 -5.21
C LYS A 51 -26.19 1.74 -5.08
N TYR A 52 -26.38 0.43 -5.26
CA TYR A 52 -27.67 -0.25 -5.25
C TYR A 52 -27.83 -1.22 -4.08
N TYR A 53 -26.78 -1.40 -3.26
CA TYR A 53 -26.81 -2.27 -2.09
C TYR A 53 -27.41 -1.51 -0.89
N PRO A 54 -28.56 -1.97 -0.36
CA PRO A 54 -29.24 -1.29 0.75
C PRO A 54 -28.55 -1.56 2.10
N LEU A 55 -27.70 -2.59 2.18
CA LEU A 55 -27.00 -3.00 3.39
C LEU A 55 -25.68 -2.24 3.56
N SER A 56 -25.27 -2.03 4.80
CA SER A 56 -23.87 -1.71 5.17
C SER A 56 -22.98 -2.95 5.06
N PHE A 57 -21.67 -2.76 4.92
CA PHE A 57 -20.73 -3.88 4.88
C PHE A 57 -20.80 -4.75 6.15
N LYS A 58 -21.05 -4.14 7.32
CA LYS A 58 -21.28 -4.86 8.57
C LYS A 58 -22.48 -5.83 8.45
N GLN A 59 -23.55 -5.39 7.82
CA GLN A 59 -24.73 -6.24 7.61
C GLN A 59 -24.42 -7.36 6.64
N VAL A 60 -23.67 -7.11 5.56
CA VAL A 60 -23.20 -8.16 4.63
C VAL A 60 -22.41 -9.23 5.37
N VAL A 61 -21.47 -8.83 6.24
CA VAL A 61 -20.69 -9.77 7.06
C VAL A 61 -21.59 -10.67 7.92
N ILE A 62 -22.65 -10.11 8.51
CA ILE A 62 -23.59 -10.87 9.35
C ILE A 62 -24.49 -11.79 8.49
N THR A 63 -25.09 -11.26 7.42
CA THR A 63 -26.05 -12.00 6.59
C THR A 63 -25.40 -13.15 5.84
N GLU A 64 -24.17 -12.94 5.39
CA GLU A 64 -23.39 -13.93 4.64
C GLU A 64 -22.52 -14.81 5.56
N ASN A 65 -22.62 -14.62 6.89
CA ASN A 65 -21.88 -15.36 7.91
C ASN A 65 -20.34 -15.38 7.64
N LEU A 66 -19.78 -14.22 7.29
CA LEU A 66 -18.37 -14.09 6.93
C LEU A 66 -17.48 -14.06 8.17
N ASP A 67 -16.57 -15.03 8.28
CA ASP A 67 -15.54 -15.04 9.32
C ASP A 67 -14.32 -14.22 8.90
N VAL A 68 -14.47 -12.90 8.94
CA VAL A 68 -13.45 -11.94 8.50
C VAL A 68 -12.19 -11.95 9.37
N ILE A 69 -12.23 -12.57 10.55
CA ILE A 69 -11.08 -12.72 11.44
C ILE A 69 -10.28 -13.96 11.03
N ARG A 70 -10.95 -15.12 10.89
CA ARG A 70 -10.29 -16.37 10.47
C ARG A 70 -9.71 -16.26 9.07
N ASP A 71 -10.47 -15.72 8.13
CA ASP A 71 -10.11 -15.69 6.70
C ASP A 71 -9.35 -14.42 6.30
N ARG A 72 -8.84 -13.68 7.28
CA ARG A 72 -8.27 -12.34 7.11
C ARG A 72 -7.13 -12.25 6.10
N LYS A 73 -6.17 -13.18 6.16
CA LYS A 73 -5.05 -13.23 5.21
C LYS A 73 -5.53 -13.46 3.78
N PHE A 74 -6.48 -14.36 3.60
CA PHE A 74 -7.09 -14.64 2.30
C PHE A 74 -7.84 -13.43 1.77
N ILE A 75 -8.62 -12.75 2.62
CA ILE A 75 -9.34 -11.52 2.25
C ILE A 75 -8.35 -10.43 1.83
N ILE A 76 -7.26 -10.19 2.57
CA ILE A 76 -6.24 -9.18 2.20
C ILE A 76 -5.65 -9.48 0.82
N HIS A 77 -5.21 -10.72 0.59
CA HIS A 77 -4.66 -11.15 -0.69
C HIS A 77 -5.65 -10.91 -1.84
N GLU A 78 -6.88 -11.37 -1.68
CA GLU A 78 -7.92 -11.26 -2.71
C GLU A 78 -8.33 -9.80 -2.96
N MET A 79 -8.37 -8.98 -1.91
CA MET A 79 -8.63 -7.55 -2.03
C MET A 79 -7.52 -6.85 -2.82
N VAL A 80 -6.26 -7.17 -2.55
CA VAL A 80 -5.10 -6.65 -3.32
C VAL A 80 -5.16 -7.13 -4.78
N GLU A 81 -5.45 -8.41 -5.01
CA GLU A 81 -5.54 -8.96 -6.37
C GLU A 81 -6.69 -8.38 -7.18
N TYR A 82 -7.86 -8.23 -6.55
CA TYR A 82 -8.99 -7.55 -7.17
C TYR A 82 -8.64 -6.09 -7.46
N TYR A 83 -8.00 -5.41 -6.51
CA TYR A 83 -7.52 -4.05 -6.69
C TYR A 83 -6.61 -3.96 -7.93
N ASN A 84 -5.67 -4.88 -8.08
CA ASN A 84 -4.75 -4.92 -9.21
C ASN A 84 -5.45 -4.98 -10.57
N LYS A 85 -6.69 -5.47 -10.62
CA LYS A 85 -7.50 -5.59 -11.84
C LYS A 85 -8.39 -4.37 -12.12
N CYS A 86 -8.78 -3.59 -11.10
CA CYS A 86 -9.72 -2.47 -11.27
C CYS A 86 -9.01 -1.12 -11.53
N LYS A 87 -9.44 -0.40 -12.57
CA LYS A 87 -8.66 0.74 -13.12
C LYS A 87 -8.82 2.13 -12.49
N SER A 88 -9.81 2.45 -11.65
CA SER A 88 -9.85 3.79 -10.98
C SER A 88 -11.09 4.14 -10.15
N GLN A 89 -12.23 3.46 -10.27
CA GLN A 89 -13.50 4.08 -9.86
C GLN A 89 -14.03 3.71 -8.46
N LEU A 90 -13.36 2.83 -7.72
CA LEU A 90 -13.95 2.24 -6.51
C LEU A 90 -13.46 2.86 -5.19
N ILE A 91 -12.57 3.87 -5.20
CA ILE A 91 -11.92 4.43 -3.99
C ILE A 91 -12.91 4.72 -2.86
N GLY A 92 -14.07 5.34 -3.15
CA GLY A 92 -15.09 5.62 -2.13
C GLY A 92 -15.74 4.37 -1.53
N ILE A 93 -15.95 3.33 -2.33
CA ILE A 93 -16.61 2.08 -1.92
C ILE A 93 -15.66 1.21 -1.09
N TRP A 94 -14.37 1.19 -1.47
CA TRP A 94 -13.33 0.53 -0.70
C TRP A 94 -13.19 1.11 0.70
N ARG A 95 -13.40 2.43 0.89
CA ARG A 95 -13.23 3.06 2.22
C ARG A 95 -14.05 2.38 3.29
N GLU A 96 -15.29 1.96 3.00
CA GLU A 96 -16.14 1.27 3.98
C GLU A 96 -15.56 -0.10 4.35
N VAL A 97 -15.25 -0.93 3.36
CA VAL A 97 -14.71 -2.29 3.56
C VAL A 97 -13.34 -2.25 4.26
N VAL A 98 -12.44 -1.43 3.74
CA VAL A 98 -11.07 -1.25 4.24
C VAL A 98 -11.08 -0.70 5.68
N SER A 99 -11.97 0.25 5.98
CA SER A 99 -12.13 0.80 7.32
C SER A 99 -12.70 -0.24 8.29
N TYR A 100 -13.77 -0.94 7.89
CA TYR A 100 -14.40 -1.97 8.71
C TYR A 100 -13.42 -3.11 9.05
N LEU A 101 -12.67 -3.58 8.06
CA LEU A 101 -11.65 -4.63 8.23
C LEU A 101 -10.34 -4.13 8.86
N LYS A 102 -10.22 -2.80 9.08
CA LYS A 102 -9.03 -2.13 9.61
C LYS A 102 -7.75 -2.46 8.82
N LEU A 103 -7.84 -2.54 7.49
CA LEU A 103 -6.71 -3.00 6.66
C LEU A 103 -5.54 -2.01 6.63
N TRP A 104 -5.78 -0.71 6.89
CA TRP A 104 -4.70 0.27 7.05
C TRP A 104 -3.80 0.00 8.26
N ASN A 105 -4.16 -0.95 9.13
CA ASN A 105 -3.31 -1.42 10.22
C ASN A 105 -2.43 -2.62 9.83
N GLU A 106 -2.50 -3.06 8.58
CA GLU A 106 -1.80 -4.23 8.06
C GLU A 106 -0.70 -3.86 7.09
N ARG A 107 0.53 -4.20 7.46
CA ARG A 107 1.71 -3.89 6.66
C ARG A 107 1.56 -4.33 5.20
N GLU A 108 1.14 -5.58 4.97
CA GLU A 108 1.00 -6.17 3.63
C GLU A 108 0.02 -5.36 2.77
N PHE A 109 -1.15 -5.04 3.32
CA PHE A 109 -2.13 -4.21 2.62
C PHE A 109 -1.58 -2.81 2.35
N VAL A 110 -0.97 -2.15 3.34
CA VAL A 110 -0.40 -0.80 3.19
C VAL A 110 0.69 -0.78 2.11
N LEU A 111 1.59 -1.76 2.12
CA LEU A 111 2.68 -1.88 1.16
C LEU A 111 2.15 -2.02 -0.27
N GLU A 112 1.18 -2.91 -0.49
CA GLU A 112 0.56 -3.12 -1.80
C GLU A 112 -0.20 -1.88 -2.28
N MET A 113 -0.87 -1.17 -1.37
CA MET A 113 -1.49 0.12 -1.70
C MET A 113 -0.44 1.18 -2.08
N MET A 114 0.68 1.29 -1.35
CA MET A 114 1.72 2.30 -1.65
C MET A 114 2.40 2.09 -3.00
N LYS A 115 2.52 0.83 -3.46
CA LYS A 115 3.06 0.52 -4.79
C LYS A 115 2.28 1.19 -5.93
N LYS A 116 1.00 1.50 -5.73
CA LYS A 116 0.11 2.02 -6.77
C LYS A 116 -0.53 3.37 -6.46
N PHE A 117 -0.80 3.65 -5.19
CA PHE A 117 -1.49 4.84 -4.70
C PHE A 117 -0.67 5.51 -3.62
N GLY A 118 0.56 5.91 -3.96
CA GLY A 118 1.44 6.62 -3.04
C GLY A 118 0.77 7.84 -2.42
N TYR A 119 -0.12 8.53 -3.15
CA TYR A 119 -0.83 9.71 -2.64
C TYR A 119 -1.74 9.42 -1.43
N LEU A 120 -2.04 8.15 -1.12
CA LEU A 120 -2.81 7.76 0.07
C LEU A 120 -1.99 7.76 1.36
N LEU A 121 -0.66 7.91 1.28
CA LEU A 121 0.25 7.87 2.44
C LEU A 121 -0.22 8.84 3.53
N ASP A 122 -0.36 10.12 3.19
CA ASP A 122 -0.73 11.16 4.16
C ASP A 122 -2.19 11.02 4.63
N GLU A 123 -3.11 10.60 3.76
CA GLU A 123 -4.53 10.50 4.12
C GLU A 123 -4.81 9.33 5.06
N PHE A 124 -4.21 8.16 4.83
CA PHE A 124 -4.65 6.92 5.48
C PHE A 124 -3.59 6.21 6.34
N VAL A 125 -2.29 6.40 6.08
CA VAL A 125 -1.23 5.72 6.83
C VAL A 125 -0.90 6.54 8.08
N LYS A 126 -1.59 6.22 9.19
CA LYS A 126 -1.48 6.96 10.47
C LYS A 126 -0.56 6.32 11.49
N LYS A 127 -0.21 5.04 11.29
CA LYS A 127 0.67 4.32 12.20
C LYS A 127 2.11 4.72 11.97
N GLU A 128 2.76 5.15 13.05
CA GLU A 128 4.16 5.56 13.03
C GLU A 128 5.09 4.45 12.52
N GLU A 129 4.83 3.19 12.89
CA GLU A 129 5.61 2.03 12.42
C GLU A 129 5.68 1.93 10.88
N PHE A 130 4.63 2.36 10.16
CA PHE A 130 4.60 2.32 8.70
C PHE A 130 5.21 3.57 8.07
N LEU A 131 5.15 4.71 8.76
CA LEU A 131 5.89 5.91 8.36
C LEU A 131 7.40 5.75 8.57
N GLU A 132 7.81 4.82 9.45
CA GLU A 132 9.21 4.46 9.68
C GLU A 132 9.70 3.28 8.83
N ASP A 133 8.80 2.62 8.09
CA ASP A 133 9.10 1.50 7.19
C ASP A 133 9.65 1.99 5.85
N ARG A 134 10.93 1.70 5.61
CA ARG A 134 11.64 2.12 4.39
C ARG A 134 10.95 1.66 3.11
N GLU A 135 10.42 0.45 3.08
CA GLU A 135 9.85 -0.13 1.86
C GLU A 135 8.54 0.58 1.49
N ILE A 136 7.68 0.84 2.48
CA ILE A 136 6.44 1.61 2.32
C ILE A 136 6.76 3.02 1.82
N ILE A 137 7.76 3.68 2.39
CA ILE A 137 8.18 5.02 1.97
C ILE A 137 8.78 5.03 0.56
N LEU A 138 9.65 4.07 0.24
CA LEU A 138 10.24 3.94 -1.09
C LEU A 138 9.15 3.79 -2.17
N TYR A 139 8.18 2.90 -1.95
CA TYR A 139 7.11 2.68 -2.92
C TYR A 139 6.14 3.86 -3.00
N SER A 140 5.82 4.50 -1.87
CA SER A 140 4.93 5.67 -1.87
C SER A 140 5.54 6.84 -2.66
N ILE A 141 6.85 7.05 -2.58
CA ILE A 141 7.57 8.08 -3.34
C ILE A 141 7.67 7.70 -4.82
N ARG A 142 7.94 6.43 -5.12
CA ARG A 142 7.98 5.94 -6.51
C ARG A 142 6.64 6.13 -7.21
N SER A 143 5.53 5.92 -6.50
CA SER A 143 4.17 6.11 -7.03
C SER A 143 3.72 7.57 -7.01
N CYS A 144 4.09 8.34 -5.98
CA CYS A 144 3.75 9.75 -5.82
C CYS A 144 4.93 10.51 -5.21
N TYR A 145 5.79 11.07 -6.06
CA TYR A 145 7.03 11.73 -5.64
C TYR A 145 6.82 12.94 -4.73
N GLY A 146 5.64 13.57 -4.75
CA GLY A 146 5.28 14.69 -3.87
C GLY A 146 5.39 14.36 -2.37
N ASN A 147 5.23 13.08 -2.02
CA ASN A 147 5.40 12.58 -0.66
C ASN A 147 6.82 12.81 -0.11
N TYR A 148 7.83 12.95 -0.97
CA TYR A 148 9.21 13.17 -0.53
C TYR A 148 9.36 14.40 0.38
N SER A 149 8.51 15.41 0.21
CA SER A 149 8.54 16.61 1.04
C SER A 149 8.07 16.38 2.49
N ILE A 150 7.20 15.40 2.73
CA ILE A 150 6.56 15.15 4.03
C ILE A 150 7.21 14.01 4.83
N VAL A 151 8.04 13.18 4.20
CA VAL A 151 8.72 12.08 4.91
C VAL A 151 9.81 12.59 5.84
N LYS A 152 10.13 11.77 6.85
CA LYS A 152 11.20 12.05 7.82
C LYS A 152 12.54 12.25 7.13
N GLU A 153 13.38 13.09 7.75
CA GLU A 153 14.70 13.44 7.21
C GLU A 153 15.59 12.23 6.92
N LYS A 154 15.50 11.16 7.72
CA LYS A 154 16.26 9.92 7.48
C LYS A 154 16.05 9.34 6.08
N PHE A 155 14.86 9.50 5.50
CA PHE A 155 14.54 9.06 4.14
C PHE A 155 14.93 10.09 3.08
N ARG A 156 14.98 11.37 3.44
CA ARG A 156 15.55 12.45 2.60
C ARG A 156 17.08 12.46 2.59
N ASN A 157 17.68 11.66 3.46
CA ASN A 157 19.09 11.33 3.50
C ASN A 157 19.40 9.94 2.91
N ASP A 158 18.37 9.18 2.53
CA ASP A 158 18.55 7.89 1.87
C ASP A 158 18.78 8.11 0.38
N LYS A 159 20.00 7.79 -0.08
CA LYS A 159 20.43 8.06 -1.45
C LYS A 159 19.50 7.46 -2.51
N GLU A 160 19.02 6.23 -2.33
CA GLU A 160 18.12 5.59 -3.31
C GLU A 160 16.78 6.34 -3.40
N ILE A 161 16.18 6.62 -2.24
CA ILE A 161 14.90 7.33 -2.16
C ILE A 161 15.04 8.74 -2.75
N THR A 162 16.11 9.46 -2.39
CA THR A 162 16.37 10.80 -2.92
C THR A 162 16.59 10.78 -4.43
N MET A 163 17.38 9.83 -4.96
CA MET A 163 17.59 9.70 -6.40
C MET A 163 16.28 9.42 -7.15
N ILE A 164 15.38 8.59 -6.60
CA ILE A 164 14.06 8.34 -7.19
C ILE A 164 13.23 9.62 -7.21
N ALA A 165 13.14 10.34 -6.09
CA ALA A 165 12.36 11.57 -6.00
C ALA A 165 12.87 12.64 -6.97
N VAL A 166 14.17 12.94 -6.90
CA VAL A 166 14.83 13.95 -7.74
C VAL A 166 14.82 13.56 -9.21
N GLY A 167 14.91 12.26 -9.52
CA GLY A 167 14.82 11.75 -10.87
C GLY A 167 13.43 11.85 -11.49
N GLN A 168 12.38 12.09 -10.70
CA GLN A 168 11.03 12.41 -11.17
C GLN A 168 10.79 13.92 -11.23
N SER A 169 11.30 14.66 -10.24
CA SER A 169 11.11 16.10 -10.13
C SER A 169 12.36 16.73 -9.48
N PRO A 170 13.25 17.36 -10.28
CA PRO A 170 14.54 17.87 -9.80
C PRO A 170 14.46 18.93 -8.69
N ASP A 171 13.36 19.67 -8.64
CA ASP A 171 13.08 20.68 -7.61
C ASP A 171 12.92 20.09 -6.20
N LEU A 172 12.64 18.77 -6.10
CA LEU A 172 12.59 18.07 -4.82
C LEU A 172 13.95 18.01 -4.11
N LEU A 173 15.05 18.28 -4.81
CA LEU A 173 16.38 18.39 -4.20
C LEU A 173 16.40 19.43 -3.06
N ARG A 174 15.53 20.45 -3.10
CA ARG A 174 15.39 21.45 -2.03
C ARG A 174 15.04 20.85 -0.66
N TYR A 175 14.36 19.69 -0.65
CA TYR A 175 13.96 18.96 0.55
C TYR A 175 14.98 17.92 0.99
N ALA A 176 15.94 17.56 0.14
CA ALA A 176 16.95 16.58 0.48
C ALA A 176 17.83 17.05 1.64
N SER A 177 18.46 16.10 2.35
CA SER A 177 19.45 16.44 3.37
C SER A 177 20.65 17.16 2.74
N GLU A 178 21.42 17.89 3.56
CA GLU A 178 22.64 18.55 3.09
C GLU A 178 23.66 17.54 2.52
N ALA A 179 23.73 16.33 3.08
CA ALA A 179 24.56 15.27 2.55
C ALA A 179 24.14 14.87 1.13
N MET A 180 22.83 14.78 0.84
CA MET A 180 22.34 14.46 -0.50
C MET A 180 22.47 15.63 -1.48
N LYS A 181 22.43 16.87 -1.01
CA LYS A 181 22.75 18.07 -1.83
C LYS A 181 24.23 18.17 -2.18
N ALA A 182 25.10 17.49 -1.44
CA ALA A 182 26.53 17.36 -1.71
C ALA A 182 26.89 16.06 -2.44
N ASP A 183 26.00 15.07 -2.48
CA ASP A 183 26.23 13.80 -3.17
C ASP A 183 26.25 14.03 -4.69
N ARG A 184 27.41 13.74 -5.30
CA ARG A 184 27.64 14.01 -6.72
C ARG A 184 26.69 13.23 -7.64
N ASP A 185 26.25 12.03 -7.27
CA ASP A 185 25.35 11.25 -8.12
C ASP A 185 23.93 11.81 -8.08
N VAL A 186 23.45 12.16 -6.88
CA VAL A 186 22.15 12.83 -6.70
C VAL A 186 22.12 14.17 -7.45
N VAL A 187 23.15 15.00 -7.24
CA VAL A 187 23.28 16.31 -7.89
C VAL A 187 23.33 16.16 -9.40
N LYS A 188 24.11 15.21 -9.91
CA LYS A 188 24.20 14.95 -11.35
C LYS A 188 22.84 14.61 -11.95
N ILE A 189 22.06 13.75 -11.30
CA ILE A 189 20.70 13.41 -11.75
C ILE A 189 19.82 14.67 -11.80
N ALA A 190 19.84 15.48 -10.72
CA ALA A 190 19.02 16.69 -10.64
C ALA A 190 19.38 17.68 -11.74
N LEU A 191 20.67 17.97 -11.88
CA LEU A 191 21.16 18.94 -12.85
C LEU A 191 20.87 18.48 -14.26
N LEU A 192 21.19 17.23 -14.63
CA LEU A 192 20.96 16.71 -15.99
C LEU A 192 19.52 16.88 -16.48
N GLN A 193 18.54 16.93 -15.58
CA GLN A 193 17.15 17.17 -15.94
C GLN A 193 16.75 18.65 -15.92
N SER A 194 17.32 19.46 -15.02
CA SER A 194 16.95 20.87 -14.88
C SER A 194 18.05 21.71 -14.22
N GLY A 195 18.51 22.75 -14.93
CA GLY A 195 19.47 23.72 -14.39
C GLY A 195 18.99 24.46 -13.15
N TYR A 196 17.67 24.55 -12.93
CA TYR A 196 17.09 25.11 -11.70
C TYR A 196 17.53 24.37 -10.43
N ALA A 197 17.87 23.08 -10.54
CA ALA A 197 18.36 22.31 -9.40
C ALA A 197 19.69 22.86 -8.85
N PHE A 198 20.46 23.61 -9.65
CA PHE A 198 21.73 24.23 -9.24
C PHE A 198 21.56 25.14 -8.01
N LYS A 199 20.41 25.79 -7.85
CA LYS A 199 20.12 26.61 -6.66
C LYS A 199 20.17 25.82 -5.36
N TYR A 200 19.88 24.52 -5.40
CA TYR A 200 19.70 23.66 -4.23
C TYR A 200 20.92 22.79 -3.90
N ILE A 201 21.90 22.67 -4.79
CA ILE A 201 23.12 21.89 -4.53
C ILE A 201 24.00 22.58 -3.48
N SER A 202 24.86 21.83 -2.79
CA SER A 202 25.75 22.41 -1.78
C SER A 202 26.77 23.37 -2.38
N GLU A 203 27.22 24.35 -1.59
CA GLU A 203 28.25 25.31 -2.02
C GLU A 203 29.59 24.64 -2.37
N GLU A 204 29.89 23.50 -1.75
CA GLU A 204 31.07 22.69 -2.08
C GLU A 204 31.00 22.18 -3.52
N VAL A 205 29.86 21.59 -3.91
CA VAL A 205 29.66 21.07 -5.26
C VAL A 205 29.60 22.19 -6.30
N LYS A 206 29.03 23.37 -5.97
CA LYS A 206 29.05 24.54 -6.87
C LYS A 206 30.46 25.01 -7.22
N LYS A 207 31.41 24.87 -6.29
CA LYS A 207 32.80 25.31 -6.47
C LYS A 207 33.63 24.29 -7.26
N ASP A 208 33.19 23.04 -7.37
CA ASP A 208 33.83 22.03 -8.20
C ASP A 208 33.52 22.28 -9.68
N ARG A 209 34.29 23.18 -10.28
CA ARG A 209 34.12 23.56 -11.69
C ARG A 209 34.28 22.39 -12.64
N GLU A 210 35.18 21.44 -12.36
CA GLU A 210 35.38 20.28 -13.23
C GLU A 210 34.13 19.40 -13.24
N PHE A 211 33.60 19.09 -12.07
CA PHE A 211 32.36 18.33 -11.93
C PHE A 211 31.18 19.05 -12.60
N ILE A 212 30.97 20.33 -12.28
CA ILE A 212 29.92 21.16 -12.88
C ILE A 212 30.09 21.15 -14.40
N SER A 213 31.21 21.59 -14.95
CA SER A 213 31.46 21.61 -16.40
C SER A 213 31.26 20.25 -17.08
N SER A 214 31.60 19.14 -16.40
CA SER A 214 31.34 17.80 -16.94
C SER A 214 29.85 17.54 -17.20
N ILE A 215 28.95 18.10 -16.40
CA ILE A 215 27.49 17.95 -16.56
C ILE A 215 26.98 18.83 -17.70
N PHE A 216 27.40 20.09 -17.78
CA PHE A 216 26.92 21.04 -18.80
C PHE A 216 27.38 20.71 -20.21
N ASN A 217 28.57 20.12 -20.37
CA ASN A 217 29.03 19.64 -21.67
C ASN A 217 28.12 18.57 -22.27
N HIS A 218 27.35 17.87 -21.45
CA HIS A 218 26.38 16.86 -21.88
C HIS A 218 24.98 17.45 -22.10
N ASN A 219 24.73 18.72 -21.76
CA ASN A 219 23.40 19.34 -21.86
C ASN A 219 23.46 20.85 -22.20
N LYS A 220 23.42 21.17 -23.51
CA LYS A 220 23.58 22.53 -24.05
C LYS A 220 22.54 23.55 -23.55
N ASP A 221 21.34 23.10 -23.21
CA ASP A 221 20.22 23.97 -22.79
C ASP A 221 20.40 24.54 -21.37
N MET A 222 21.40 24.07 -20.63
CA MET A 222 21.61 24.44 -19.23
C MET A 222 22.65 25.57 -19.04
N ILE A 223 23.34 25.96 -20.12
CA ILE A 223 24.40 26.98 -20.12
C ILE A 223 23.84 28.38 -19.81
N GLU A 224 22.64 28.72 -20.29
CA GLU A 224 22.02 30.03 -20.05
C GLU A 224 21.75 30.32 -18.57
N TYR A 225 21.53 29.30 -17.74
CA TYR A 225 21.17 29.49 -16.34
C TYR A 225 22.39 29.79 -15.44
N ILE A 226 23.57 29.23 -15.73
CA ILE A 226 24.79 29.52 -14.94
C ILE A 226 25.18 30.99 -15.07
N TYR A 227 25.05 31.58 -16.25
CA TYR A 227 25.40 32.98 -16.47
C TYR A 227 24.40 33.98 -15.85
N SER A 228 23.32 33.48 -15.22
CA SER A 228 22.33 34.30 -14.51
C SER A 228 22.59 34.43 -12.99
N PHE A 229 23.66 33.79 -12.48
CA PHE A 229 24.14 33.87 -11.09
C PHE A 229 25.63 34.22 -11.03
#